data_AF-A0AAV4QNN3-F1
#
_entry.id   AF-A0AAV4QNN3-F1
#
_cell.length_a   1.000
_cell.length_b   1.000
_cell.length_c   1.000
_cell.angle_alpha   90.00
_cell.angle_beta   90.00
_cell.angle_gamma   90.00
#
_symmetry.space_group_name_H-M   'P 1'
#
loop_
_entity.id
_entity.type
_entity.pdbx_description
1 polymer ?
#
loop_
_entity_poly.entity_id
_entity_poly.type
_entity_poly.pdbx_seq_one_letter_code
_entity_poly.pdbx_strand_id
1 'polypeptide(L)'
;MAAWLVSNCKTPSNREGYVSELKKTIPVDIYGSCGSYTCLPKMSDECYETLDKMYLFYLSFENSICKDYATEKFFRILQSHMIPVVLEVQIIHILLLQIHTLMHWIF
;
A
#
# COMPACT_ATOMS: atom_id res chain seq x y z
N MET A 1 -2.74 -11.83 5.38
CA MET A 1 -1.43 -11.66 4.71
C MET A 1 -1.43 -10.34 3.95
N ALA A 2 -0.30 -9.64 3.91
CA ALA A 2 -0.17 -8.34 3.25
C ALA A 2 0.83 -8.38 2.11
N ALA A 3 0.61 -7.57 1.07
CA ALA A 3 1.56 -7.39 -0.03
C ALA A 3 2.19 -6.00 0.00
N TRP A 4 3.44 -5.91 -0.46
CA TRP A 4 4.15 -4.65 -0.63
C TRP A 4 4.92 -4.62 -1.94
N LEU A 5 4.46 -3.82 -2.90
CA LEU A 5 5.16 -3.59 -4.16
C LEU A 5 6.12 -2.40 -4.01
N VAL A 6 7.42 -2.67 -4.13
CA VAL A 6 8.46 -1.67 -3.81
C VAL A 6 9.71 -1.83 -4.67
N SER A 7 10.22 -0.69 -5.15
CA SER A 7 11.47 -0.63 -5.92
C SER A 7 12.56 0.24 -5.29
N ASN A 8 12.21 1.19 -4.42
CA ASN A 8 13.17 2.03 -3.71
C ASN A 8 13.37 1.51 -2.27
N CYS A 9 14.55 0.93 -2.01
CA CYS A 9 14.86 0.19 -0.79
C CYS A 9 15.56 1.00 0.28
N LYS A 10 15.82 2.29 0.03
CA LYS A 10 16.46 3.20 0.98
C LYS A 10 15.74 4.53 0.94
N THR A 11 14.94 4.80 1.96
CA THR A 11 14.00 5.93 1.92
C THR A 11 14.08 6.80 3.17
N PRO A 12 13.86 8.12 3.06
CA PRO A 12 13.76 9.01 4.22
C PRO A 12 12.72 8.58 5.25
N SER A 13 11.64 7.92 4.83
CA SER A 13 10.61 7.40 5.74
C SER A 13 11.06 6.22 6.59
N ASN A 14 12.19 5.56 6.26
CA ASN A 14 12.60 4.28 6.83
C ASN A 14 11.47 3.23 6.81
N ARG A 15 10.62 3.26 5.77
CA ARG A 15 9.53 2.29 5.60
C ARG A 15 10.06 0.86 5.50
N GLU A 16 11.28 0.68 4.98
CA GLU A 16 11.98 -0.58 4.93
C GLU A 16 12.25 -1.14 6.33
N GLY A 17 12.68 -0.30 7.28
CA GLY A 17 12.87 -0.67 8.68
C GLY A 17 11.54 -1.04 9.34
N TYR A 18 10.49 -0.25 9.09
CA TYR A 18 9.15 -0.55 9.59
C TYR A 18 8.63 -1.90 9.10
N VAL A 19 8.73 -2.19 7.80
CA VAL A 19 8.30 -3.48 7.24
C VAL A 19 9.16 -4.64 7.77
N SER A 20 10.47 -4.42 7.99
CA SER A 20 11.36 -5.42 8.59
C SER A 20 10.88 -5.85 9.98
N GLU A 21 10.45 -4.90 10.82
CA GLU A 21 9.87 -5.21 12.13
C GLU A 21 8.47 -5.84 12.01
N LEU A 22 7.62 -5.32 11.13
CA LEU A 22 6.26 -5.82 10.90
C LEU A 22 6.25 -7.31 10.49
N LYS A 23 7.21 -7.71 9.66
CA LYS A 23 7.37 -9.08 9.16
C LYS A 23 7.64 -10.12 10.24
N LYS A 24 8.08 -9.69 11.42
CA LYS A 24 8.29 -10.60 12.57
C LYS A 24 6.98 -11.08 13.18
N THR A 25 5.89 -10.33 12.96
CA THR A 25 4.58 -10.58 13.58
C THR A 25 3.55 -11.06 12.57
N ILE A 26 3.54 -10.51 11.35
CA ILE A 26 2.62 -10.91 10.30
C ILE A 26 3.37 -11.21 8.99
N PRO A 27 2.88 -12.14 8.15
CA PRO A 27 3.52 -12.39 6.87
C PRO A 27 3.25 -11.24 5.90
N VAL A 28 4.34 -10.70 5.34
CA VAL A 28 4.33 -9.66 4.32
C VAL A 28 5.16 -10.12 3.12
N ASP A 29 4.50 -10.25 1.97
CA ASP A 29 5.13 -10.60 0.70
C ASP A 29 5.59 -9.33 -0.02
N ILE A 30 6.90 -9.25 -0.28
CA ILE A 30 7.54 -8.07 -0.86
C ILE A 30 7.84 -8.34 -2.32
N TYR A 31 7.21 -7.58 -3.21
CA TYR A 31 7.36 -7.65 -4.65
C TYR A 31 8.22 -6.50 -5.18
N GLY A 32 9.17 -6.79 -6.07
CA GLY A 32 10.04 -5.80 -6.69
C GLY A 32 11.49 -5.91 -6.22
N SER A 33 12.31 -4.87 -6.47
CA SER A 33 13.76 -4.94 -6.24
C SER A 33 14.18 -5.00 -4.77
N CYS A 34 13.26 -4.76 -3.84
CA CYS A 34 13.53 -4.84 -2.39
C CYS A 34 13.04 -6.14 -1.75
N GLY A 35 12.52 -7.08 -2.55
CA GLY A 35 11.93 -8.33 -2.07
C GLY A 35 12.35 -9.53 -2.90
N SER A 36 11.83 -10.69 -2.51
CA SER A 36 12.08 -11.97 -3.19
C SER A 36 11.08 -12.26 -4.30
N TYR A 37 9.91 -11.63 -4.26
CA TYR A 37 8.88 -11.83 -5.28
C TYR A 37 9.09 -10.84 -6.42
N THR A 38 8.82 -11.31 -7.63
CA THR A 38 8.86 -10.49 -8.82
C THR A 38 7.48 -10.41 -9.43
N CYS A 39 7.25 -9.29 -10.08
CA CYS A 39 6.04 -9.05 -10.83
C CYS A 39 6.45 -8.36 -12.13
N LEU A 40 6.11 -8.96 -13.26
CA LEU A 40 6.50 -8.50 -14.58
C LEU A 40 5.25 -8.38 -15.44
N PRO A 41 5.07 -7.25 -16.17
CA PRO A 41 5.90 -6.05 -16.15
C PRO A 41 5.89 -5.33 -14.79
N LYS A 42 7.01 -4.70 -14.40
CA LYS A 42 7.13 -4.09 -13.06
C LYS A 42 6.06 -3.00 -12.89
N MET A 43 5.30 -3.09 -11.79
CA MET A 43 4.25 -2.11 -11.45
C MET A 43 3.14 -1.97 -12.51
N SER A 44 2.92 -2.99 -13.34
CA SER A 44 1.81 -3.06 -14.31
C SER A 44 0.46 -3.24 -13.64
N ASP A 45 -0.63 -2.92 -14.33
CA ASP A 45 -2.00 -3.22 -13.86
C ASP A 45 -2.20 -4.71 -13.58
N GLU A 46 -1.69 -5.59 -14.45
CA GLU A 46 -1.70 -7.05 -14.26
C GLU A 46 -1.11 -7.48 -12.91
N CYS A 47 -0.08 -6.75 -12.45
CA CYS A 47 0.49 -6.98 -11.14
C CYS A 47 -0.51 -6.70 -10.02
N TYR A 48 -1.12 -5.52 -10.07
CA TYR A 48 -2.08 -5.11 -9.05
C TYR A 48 -3.34 -5.96 -9.09
N GLU A 49 -3.82 -6.37 -10.26
CA GLU A 49 -4.93 -7.33 -10.39
C GLU A 49 -4.60 -8.70 -9.79
N THR A 50 -3.36 -9.16 -9.95
CA THR A 50 -2.90 -10.40 -9.34
C THR A 50 -2.86 -10.28 -7.82
N LEU A 51 -2.32 -9.16 -7.30
CA LEU A 51 -2.32 -8.89 -5.86
C LEU A 51 -3.74 -8.76 -5.29
N ASP A 52 -4.65 -8.11 -6.01
CA ASP A 52 -6.04 -7.90 -5.59
C ASP A 52 -6.79 -9.22 -5.34
N LYS A 53 -6.47 -10.27 -6.12
CA LYS A 53 -7.06 -11.60 -5.96
C LYS A 53 -6.49 -12.39 -4.78
N MET A 54 -5.31 -12.02 -4.27
CA MET A 54 -4.54 -12.83 -3.32
C MET A 54 -4.44 -12.19 -1.93
N TYR A 55 -4.53 -10.87 -1.84
CA TYR A 55 -4.29 -10.15 -0.60
C TYR A 55 -5.48 -9.30 -0.21
N LEU A 56 -5.73 -9.20 1.09
CA LEU A 56 -6.69 -8.25 1.65
C LEU A 56 -6.01 -6.93 2.02
N PHE A 57 -4.74 -6.95 2.41
CA PHE A 57 -4.00 -5.77 2.86
C PHE A 57 -2.86 -5.44 1.89
N TYR A 58 -2.74 -4.17 1.53
CA TYR A 58 -1.65 -3.67 0.71
C TYR A 58 -0.91 -2.53 1.42
N LEU A 59 0.41 -2.60 1.50
CA LEU A 59 1.21 -1.56 2.14
C LEU A 59 1.48 -0.41 1.16
N SER A 60 0.69 0.67 1.25
CA SER A 60 0.81 1.89 0.45
C SER A 60 1.84 2.86 1.04
N PHE A 61 3.01 2.38 1.48
CA PHE A 61 3.99 3.19 2.19
C PHE A 61 4.77 4.13 1.25
N GLU A 62 4.74 5.42 1.56
CA GLU A 62 5.47 6.44 0.82
C GLU A 62 6.97 6.48 1.15
N ASN A 63 7.74 7.01 0.19
CA ASN A 63 9.18 7.17 0.35
C ASN A 63 9.54 8.21 1.44
N SER A 64 8.63 9.12 1.78
CA SER A 64 8.81 10.14 2.81
C SER A 64 7.55 10.23 3.66
N ILE A 65 7.70 10.50 4.95
CA ILE A 65 6.58 10.75 5.87
C ILE A 65 6.28 12.25 5.84
N CYS A 66 5.19 12.64 5.19
CA CYS A 66 4.77 14.04 5.04
C CYS A 66 3.26 14.16 5.25
N LYS A 67 2.81 15.36 5.67
CA LYS A 67 1.39 15.66 5.81
C LYS A 67 0.74 15.73 4.41
N ASP A 68 -0.43 15.12 4.27
CA ASP A 68 -1.23 15.13 3.03
C ASP A 68 -0.49 14.57 1.79
N TYR A 69 0.54 13.75 1.99
CA TYR A 69 1.35 13.19 0.91
C TYR A 69 0.92 11.76 0.58
N ALA A 70 0.00 11.65 -0.39
CA ALA A 70 -0.43 10.38 -0.97
C ALA A 70 -0.12 10.35 -2.46
N THR A 71 0.43 9.23 -2.96
CA THR A 71 0.76 9.05 -4.38
C THR A 71 -0.05 7.93 -5.02
N GLU A 72 0.35 7.50 -6.23
CA GLU A 72 -0.29 6.41 -6.97
C GLU A 72 -0.42 5.12 -6.14
N LYS A 73 0.49 4.90 -5.17
CA LYS A 73 0.48 3.71 -4.29
C LYS A 73 -0.76 3.61 -3.42
N PHE A 74 -1.36 4.74 -3.05
CA PHE A 74 -2.59 4.79 -2.27
C PHE A 74 -3.80 4.79 -3.20
N PHE A 75 -3.85 5.72 -4.15
CA PHE A 75 -5.01 5.92 -5.02
C PHE A 75 -5.32 4.72 -5.91
N ARG A 76 -4.32 3.98 -6.39
CA ARG A 76 -4.55 2.77 -7.19
C ARG A 76 -5.27 1.68 -6.39
N ILE A 77 -4.98 1.59 -5.09
CA ILE A 77 -5.54 0.56 -4.21
C ILE A 77 -6.98 0.87 -3.84
N LEU A 78 -7.36 2.15 -3.79
CA LEU A 78 -8.77 2.55 -3.59
C LEU A 78 -9.71 2.08 -4.72
N GLN A 79 -9.16 1.72 -5.89
CA GLN A 79 -9.92 1.16 -7.00
C GLN A 79 -9.94 -0.38 -7.00
N SER A 80 -9.32 -0.99 -6.00
CA SER A 80 -9.22 -2.45 -5.84
C SER A 80 -10.04 -2.91 -4.62
N HIS A 81 -10.10 -4.22 -4.39
CA HIS A 81 -10.72 -4.82 -3.21
C HIS A 81 -9.77 -4.89 -2.00
N MET A 82 -8.49 -4.52 -2.19
CA MET A 82 -7.51 -4.45 -1.12
C MET A 82 -7.73 -3.23 -0.20
N ILE A 83 -7.39 -3.40 1.07
CA ILE A 83 -7.37 -2.34 2.08
C ILE A 83 -5.98 -1.71 2.10
N PRO A 84 -5.82 -0.42 1.73
CA PRO A 84 -4.54 0.26 1.79
C PRO A 84 -4.14 0.53 3.25
N VAL A 85 -2.94 0.08 3.62
CA VAL A 85 -2.29 0.41 4.89
C VAL A 85 -1.23 1.46 4.62
N VAL A 86 -1.34 2.59 5.32
CA VAL A 86 -0.54 3.79 5.11
C VAL A 86 0.35 4.07 6.32
N LEU A 87 1.54 4.60 6.07
CA LEU A 87 2.46 5.06 7.11
C LEU A 87 2.55 6.59 7.01
N GLU A 88 1.68 7.29 7.73
CA GLU A 88 1.55 8.74 7.64
C GLU A 88 1.26 9.38 9.00
N VAL A 89 1.53 10.69 9.10
CA VAL A 89 1.34 11.46 10.33
C VAL A 89 -0.13 11.80 10.57
N GLN A 90 -0.95 11.94 9.50
CA GLN A 90 -2.39 12.21 9.61
C GLN A 90 -3.14 12.01 8.27
N ILE A 91 -3.95 10.95 8.14
CA ILE A 91 -4.91 10.76 7.02
C ILE A 91 -6.35 10.83 7.53
N ILE A 92 -6.73 11.95 8.15
CA ILE A 92 -8.10 12.11 8.62
C ILE A 92 -8.98 12.73 7.53
N HIS A 93 -8.45 13.59 6.67
CA HIS A 93 -9.31 14.35 5.74
C HIS A 93 -9.73 13.56 4.48
N ILE A 94 -8.87 12.69 3.94
CA ILE A 94 -9.15 11.94 2.71
C ILE A 94 -10.02 10.71 2.99
N LEU A 95 -9.78 10.00 4.11
CA LEU A 95 -10.57 8.82 4.49
C LEU A 95 -12.01 9.18 4.88
N LEU A 96 -12.22 10.32 5.55
CA LEU A 96 -13.56 10.80 5.89
C LEU A 96 -14.39 11.11 4.65
N LEU A 97 -13.78 11.68 3.60
CA LEU A 97 -14.47 11.93 2.32
C LEU A 97 -14.87 10.62 1.62
N GLN A 98 -14.03 9.59 1.69
CA GLN A 98 -14.30 8.27 1.09
C GLN A 98 -15.35 7.47 1.86
N ILE A 99 -15.33 7.48 3.20
CA ILE A 99 -16.40 6.87 4.01
C ILE A 99 -17.73 7.60 3.76
N HIS A 100 -17.72 8.93 3.63
CA HIS A 100 -18.94 9.69 3.33
C HIS A 100 -19.50 9.38 1.93
N THR A 101 -18.64 9.20 0.93
CA THR A 101 -19.08 8.74 -0.39
C THR A 101 -19.55 7.29 -0.38
N LEU A 102 -18.89 6.37 0.33
CA LEU A 102 -19.37 4.99 0.48
C LEU A 102 -20.72 4.91 1.21
N MET A 103 -20.96 5.75 2.22
CA MET A 103 -22.25 5.80 2.93
C MET A 103 -23.39 6.34 2.05
N HIS A 104 -23.09 7.22 1.08
CA HIS A 104 -24.07 7.70 0.10
C HIS A 104 -24.51 6.64 -0.92
N TRP A 105 -23.80 5.52 -1.05
CA TRP A 105 -24.19 4.39 -1.92
C TRP A 105 -24.86 3.23 -1.17
N ILE A 106 -24.98 3.34 0.16
CA ILE A 106 -25.56 2.30 1.04
C ILE A 106 -26.92 2.74 1.63
N PHE A 107 -27.39 3.97 1.33
CA PHE A 107 -28.75 4.44 1.63
C PHE A 107 -29.42 5.05 0.39
#